data_AF-A0A1Q9RAG5-F1
#
_entry.id   AF-A0A1Q9RAG5-F1
#
_cell.length_a   1.000
_cell.length_b   1.000
_cell.length_c   1.000
_cell.angle_alpha   90.00
_cell.angle_beta   90.00
_cell.angle_gamma   90.00
#
_symmetry.space_group_name_H-M   'P 1'
#
loop_
_entity.id
_entity.type
_entity.pdbx_description
1 polymer ?
#
loop_
_entity_poly.entity_id
_entity_poly.type
_entity_poly.pdbx_seq_one_letter_code
_entity_poly.pdbx_strand_id
1 'polypeptide(L)'
;MTDHPFSVPRYEPQGRPADLLVTQYRDANLPAGQQLALADFANAAALQRALTARLELARCGLRLELRGDESFIWPLQALARGAGLQDDEILLSRVPGSRQVFCVHCARCQPASAAEVLTCAHCGVRLEVRRHFSQRLGAYLGVCADADQPYAEARP
;
A
#
# COMPACT_ATOMS: atom_id res chain seq x y z
N MET A 1 -14.35 28.58 19.81
CA MET A 1 -14.27 27.32 19.05
C MET A 1 -13.62 27.67 17.73
N THR A 2 -12.31 27.48 17.65
CA THR A 2 -11.43 28.10 16.65
C THR A 2 -11.50 27.32 15.35
N ASP A 3 -12.05 27.94 14.32
CA ASP A 3 -12.13 27.41 12.96
C ASP A 3 -10.73 27.51 12.34
N HIS A 4 -10.09 26.37 12.09
CA HIS A 4 -8.77 26.32 11.47
C HIS A 4 -8.93 26.29 9.94
N PRO A 5 -8.41 27.28 9.20
CA PRO A 5 -8.61 27.47 7.74
C PRO A 5 -7.95 26.38 6.86
N PHE A 6 -7.38 25.33 7.46
CA PHE A 6 -6.75 24.20 6.79
C PHE A 6 -7.44 22.86 7.10
N SER A 7 -8.67 22.89 7.62
CA SER A 7 -9.45 21.67 7.83
C SER A 7 -9.85 21.08 6.48
N VAL A 8 -9.08 20.08 6.03
CA VAL A 8 -9.45 19.25 4.88
C VAL A 8 -10.83 18.65 5.09
N PRO A 9 -11.74 18.70 4.09
CA PRO A 9 -13.02 18.00 4.17
C PRO A 9 -12.77 16.52 4.46
N ARG A 10 -13.37 15.99 5.53
CA ARG A 10 -13.42 14.55 5.77
C ARG A 10 -14.37 13.96 4.73
N TYR A 11 -13.83 13.48 3.62
CA TYR A 11 -14.59 12.76 2.61
C TYR A 11 -14.96 11.37 3.14
N GLU A 12 -16.23 10.99 3.01
CA GLU A 12 -16.71 9.66 3.35
C GLU A 12 -16.40 8.68 2.20
N PRO A 13 -15.76 7.54 2.48
CA PRO A 13 -15.23 6.67 1.44
C PRO A 13 -16.33 5.90 0.68
N GLN A 14 -16.76 6.40 -0.49
CA GLN A 14 -17.64 5.69 -1.43
C GLN A 14 -16.79 4.96 -2.49
N GLY A 15 -16.88 3.62 -2.59
CA GLY A 15 -16.03 2.83 -3.51
C GLY A 15 -15.86 1.34 -3.12
N ARG A 16 -15.49 0.51 -4.10
CA ARG A 16 -15.29 -0.95 -3.97
C ARG A 16 -13.95 -1.28 -3.28
N PRO A 17 -13.72 -2.52 -2.83
CA PRO A 17 -12.57 -2.86 -1.97
C PRO A 17 -11.18 -2.75 -2.62
N ALA A 18 -11.04 -2.49 -3.92
CA ALA A 18 -9.74 -2.36 -4.60
C ALA A 18 -9.76 -1.30 -5.72
N ASP A 19 -10.10 -0.06 -5.35
CA ASP A 19 -10.20 1.07 -6.28
C ASP A 19 -9.09 2.09 -6.00
N LEU A 20 -8.30 2.48 -7.00
CA LEU A 20 -7.35 3.58 -6.89
C LEU A 20 -8.00 4.89 -7.39
N LEU A 21 -8.03 5.95 -6.58
CA LEU A 21 -8.68 7.22 -6.91
C LEU A 21 -7.66 8.37 -6.96
N VAL A 22 -7.25 8.79 -8.17
CA VAL A 22 -6.29 9.89 -8.33
C VAL A 22 -7.03 11.23 -8.50
N THR A 23 -7.16 12.03 -7.43
CA THR A 23 -7.91 13.29 -7.44
C THR A 23 -7.03 14.55 -7.49
N GLN A 24 -7.27 15.45 -8.45
CA GLN A 24 -6.61 16.77 -8.45
C GLN A 24 -7.44 17.76 -7.61
N TYR A 25 -6.83 18.50 -6.68
CA TYR A 25 -7.52 19.36 -5.70
C TYR A 25 -8.23 20.60 -6.30
N ARG A 26 -8.35 20.74 -7.63
CA ARG A 26 -9.01 21.92 -8.22
C ARG A 26 -10.30 21.64 -8.98
N ASP A 27 -11.01 20.57 -8.63
CA ASP A 27 -12.46 20.51 -8.87
C ASP A 27 -13.12 19.54 -7.89
N ALA A 28 -14.08 20.02 -7.10
CA ALA A 28 -14.94 19.17 -6.27
C ALA A 28 -15.88 18.28 -7.12
N ASN A 29 -15.79 18.42 -8.44
CA ASN A 29 -16.59 17.71 -9.43
C ASN A 29 -15.67 17.25 -10.58
N LEU A 30 -14.70 16.38 -10.29
CA LEU A 30 -13.90 15.73 -11.33
C LEU A 30 -14.81 14.76 -12.11
N PRO A 31 -14.89 14.87 -13.45
CA PRO A 31 -15.55 13.83 -14.24
C PRO A 31 -14.81 12.50 -14.05
N ALA A 32 -15.55 11.38 -14.09
CA ALA A 32 -15.08 10.02 -13.82
C ALA A 32 -13.80 9.56 -14.56
N GLY A 33 -13.35 10.29 -15.59
CA GLY A 33 -12.14 10.00 -16.38
C GLY A 33 -10.78 10.24 -15.69
N GLN A 34 -10.74 10.42 -14.37
CA GLN A 34 -9.51 10.63 -13.61
C GLN A 34 -9.24 9.54 -12.54
N GLN A 35 -10.15 8.58 -12.38
CA GLN A 35 -9.98 7.41 -11.54
C GLN A 35 -9.23 6.30 -12.28
N LEU A 36 -8.43 5.52 -11.56
CA LEU A 36 -7.74 4.35 -12.10
C LEU A 36 -8.15 3.12 -11.28
N ALA A 37 -9.11 2.31 -11.73
CA ALA A 37 -9.48 1.11 -10.99
C ALA A 37 -8.62 -0.08 -11.45
N LEU A 38 -8.18 -0.95 -10.52
CA LEU A 38 -7.40 -2.15 -10.90
C LEU A 38 -8.16 -3.03 -11.91
N ALA A 39 -9.49 -3.06 -11.81
CA ALA A 39 -10.37 -3.80 -12.72
C ALA A 39 -10.29 -3.34 -14.19
N ASP A 40 -9.85 -2.10 -14.44
CA ASP A 40 -9.70 -1.55 -15.79
C ASP A 40 -8.36 -1.95 -16.44
N PHE A 41 -7.49 -2.64 -15.71
CA PHE A 41 -6.16 -3.02 -16.15
C PHE A 41 -5.98 -4.54 -16.11
N ALA A 42 -5.16 -5.08 -17.01
CA ALA A 42 -4.86 -6.50 -17.06
C ALA A 42 -4.18 -7.04 -15.78
N ASN A 43 -3.44 -6.19 -15.06
CA ASN A 43 -2.77 -6.52 -13.81
C ASN A 43 -2.28 -5.25 -13.08
N ALA A 44 -1.80 -5.45 -11.84
CA ALA A 44 -1.25 -4.37 -11.02
C ALA A 44 -0.07 -3.64 -11.68
N ALA A 45 0.78 -4.32 -12.46
CA ALA A 45 1.89 -3.68 -13.14
C ALA A 45 1.42 -2.71 -14.24
N ALA A 46 0.33 -3.02 -14.93
CA ALA A 46 -0.29 -2.11 -15.90
C ALA A 46 -0.88 -0.87 -15.23
N LEU A 47 -1.57 -1.05 -14.09
CA LEU A 47 -2.07 0.05 -13.27
C LEU A 47 -0.92 0.96 -12.78
N GLN A 48 0.16 0.36 -12.28
CA GLN A 48 1.35 1.10 -11.81
C GLN A 48 1.96 1.96 -12.92
N ARG A 49 2.10 1.43 -14.14
CA ARG A 49 2.58 2.22 -15.29
C ARG A 49 1.66 3.37 -15.63
N ALA A 50 0.33 3.16 -15.59
CA ALA A 50 -0.63 4.21 -15.84
C ALA A 50 -0.57 5.31 -14.76
N LEU A 51 -0.40 4.94 -13.50
CA LEU A 51 -0.18 5.88 -12.40
C LEU A 51 1.10 6.68 -12.63
N THR A 52 2.23 6.03 -12.93
CA THR A 52 3.51 6.72 -13.19
C THR A 52 3.38 7.73 -14.33
N ALA A 53 2.82 7.34 -15.47
CA ALA A 53 2.62 8.26 -16.60
C ALA A 53 1.74 9.46 -16.23
N ARG A 54 0.76 9.26 -15.35
CA ARG A 54 -0.11 10.34 -14.86
C ARG A 54 0.60 11.27 -13.89
N LEU A 55 1.48 10.74 -13.04
CA LEU A 55 2.31 11.53 -12.13
C LEU A 55 3.35 12.38 -12.90
N GLU A 56 3.92 11.86 -13.99
CA GLU A 56 4.86 12.60 -14.85
C GLU A 56 4.23 13.82 -15.54
N LEU A 57 2.94 13.72 -15.89
CA LEU A 57 2.18 14.81 -16.50
C LEU A 57 1.50 15.73 -15.47
N ALA A 58 1.58 15.39 -14.19
CA ALA A 58 0.92 16.13 -13.13
C ALA A 58 1.57 17.49 -12.91
N ARG A 59 0.75 18.48 -12.57
CA ARG A 59 1.19 19.83 -12.19
C ARG A 59 1.11 19.98 -10.67
N CYS A 60 1.75 21.02 -10.15
CA CYS A 60 1.75 21.33 -8.72
C CYS A 60 0.32 21.42 -8.15
N GLY A 61 0.13 20.88 -6.95
CA GLY A 61 -1.17 20.81 -6.28
C GLY A 61 -1.96 19.51 -6.53
N LEU A 62 -1.32 18.48 -7.07
CA LEU A 62 -1.88 17.13 -7.12
C LEU A 62 -2.08 16.59 -5.69
N ARG A 63 -3.21 15.93 -5.46
CA ARG A 63 -3.38 15.03 -4.31
C ARG A 63 -3.67 13.64 -4.83
N LEU A 64 -3.45 12.63 -4.00
CA LEU A 64 -3.60 11.24 -4.41
C LEU A 64 -4.37 10.51 -3.32
N GLU A 65 -5.45 9.83 -3.68
CA GLU A 65 -6.15 8.94 -2.76
C GLU A 65 -5.95 7.47 -3.18
N LEU A 66 -5.31 6.71 -2.30
CA LEU A 66 -5.09 5.29 -2.51
C LEU A 66 -6.07 4.52 -1.63
N ARG A 67 -6.97 3.76 -2.25
CA ARG A 67 -7.91 2.89 -1.52
C ARG A 67 -7.67 1.42 -1.87
N GLY A 68 -7.62 0.58 -0.84
CA GLY A 68 -7.37 -0.85 -1.03
C GLY A 68 -6.69 -1.49 0.17
N ASP A 69 -6.34 -2.76 0.03
CA ASP A 69 -5.57 -3.46 1.04
C ASP A 69 -4.09 -3.01 1.07
N GLU A 70 -3.36 -3.46 2.07
CA GLU A 70 -1.97 -3.03 2.28
C GLU A 70 -1.06 -3.47 1.12
N SER A 71 -1.26 -4.67 0.60
CA SER A 71 -0.50 -5.17 -0.55
C SER A 71 -0.67 -4.30 -1.79
N PHE A 72 -1.84 -3.68 -1.93
CA PHE A 72 -2.21 -2.84 -3.06
C PHE A 72 -1.71 -1.40 -2.90
N ILE A 73 -2.00 -0.75 -1.77
CA ILE A 73 -1.75 0.68 -1.59
C ILE A 73 -0.26 1.01 -1.46
N TRP A 74 0.54 0.17 -0.79
CA TRP A 74 1.92 0.53 -0.46
C TRP A 74 2.85 0.61 -1.68
N PRO A 75 2.77 -0.31 -2.67
CA PRO A 75 3.50 -0.13 -3.92
C PRO A 75 3.13 1.16 -4.66
N LEU A 76 1.85 1.54 -4.67
CA LEU A 76 1.38 2.77 -5.32
C LEU A 76 1.82 4.02 -4.55
N GLN A 77 1.81 3.97 -3.22
CA GLN A 77 2.35 5.03 -2.35
C GLN A 77 3.84 5.22 -2.60
N ALA A 78 4.61 4.14 -2.73
CA ALA A 78 6.03 4.20 -3.03
C ALA A 78 6.30 4.86 -4.40
N LEU A 79 5.49 4.56 -5.42
CA LEU A 79 5.56 5.24 -6.73
C LEU A 79 5.27 6.73 -6.61
N ALA A 80 4.23 7.11 -5.86
CA ALA A 80 3.88 8.51 -5.64
C ALA A 80 4.99 9.28 -4.90
N ARG A 81 5.54 8.70 -3.85
CA ARG A 81 6.72 9.24 -3.14
C ARG A 81 7.92 9.37 -4.05
N GLY A 82 8.17 8.38 -4.91
CA GLY A 82 9.24 8.40 -5.90
C GLY A 82 9.07 9.50 -6.95
N ALA A 83 7.83 9.88 -7.27
CA ALA A 83 7.50 11.01 -8.15
C ALA A 83 7.56 12.38 -7.44
N GLY A 84 7.83 12.41 -6.13
CA GLY A 84 8.04 13.65 -5.36
C GLY A 84 6.87 14.10 -4.50
N LEU A 85 5.74 13.36 -4.48
CA LEU A 85 4.62 13.68 -3.59
C LEU A 85 5.04 13.54 -2.12
N GLN A 86 4.51 14.40 -1.27
CA GLN A 86 4.66 14.34 0.18
C GLN A 86 3.53 13.54 0.84
N ASP A 87 3.69 13.17 2.10
CA ASP A 87 2.74 12.29 2.80
C ASP A 87 1.40 12.99 3.02
N ASP A 88 1.38 14.31 3.17
CA ASP A 88 0.17 15.13 3.28
C ASP A 88 -0.56 15.32 1.94
N GLU A 89 0.08 15.00 0.82
CA GLU A 89 -0.52 14.96 -0.51
C GLU A 89 -1.11 13.57 -0.85
N ILE A 90 -0.83 12.54 -0.04
CA ILE A 90 -1.25 11.16 -0.25
C ILE A 90 -2.21 10.72 0.86
N LEU A 91 -3.50 10.61 0.54
CA LEU A 91 -4.51 10.04 1.42
C LEU A 91 -4.56 8.51 1.25
N LEU A 92 -4.44 7.78 2.36
CA LEU A 92 -4.52 6.31 2.38
C LEU A 92 -5.84 5.84 3.01
N SER A 93 -6.70 5.23 2.21
CA SER A 93 -7.99 4.64 2.60
C SER A 93 -7.87 3.11 2.67
N ARG A 94 -7.33 2.59 3.78
CA ARG A 94 -7.03 1.16 3.96
C ARG A 94 -8.30 0.32 4.16
N VAL A 95 -8.40 -0.81 3.48
CA VAL A 95 -9.40 -1.85 3.78
C VAL A 95 -8.71 -3.13 4.28
N PRO A 96 -9.39 -3.97 5.10
CA PRO A 96 -8.85 -5.27 5.48
C PRO A 96 -8.58 -6.13 4.24
N GLY A 97 -7.44 -6.83 4.24
CA GLY A 97 -7.06 -7.67 3.11
C GLY A 97 -5.66 -8.24 3.27
N SER A 98 -5.00 -8.45 2.15
CA SER A 98 -3.65 -9.03 2.13
C SER A 98 -2.59 -7.99 2.50
N ARG A 99 -1.49 -8.48 3.07
CA ARG A 99 -0.34 -7.67 3.49
C ARG A 99 0.96 -8.29 3.01
N GLN A 100 2.03 -7.53 3.05
CA GLN A 100 3.36 -8.02 2.75
C GLN A 100 4.15 -8.27 4.04
N VAL A 101 4.95 -9.33 4.07
CA VAL A 101 5.93 -9.60 5.12
C VAL A 101 7.32 -9.62 4.50
N PHE A 102 8.23 -8.84 5.08
CA PHE A 102 9.64 -8.80 4.72
C PHE A 102 10.42 -9.79 5.59
N CYS A 103 11.04 -10.80 4.96
CA CYS A 103 11.89 -11.76 5.62
C CYS A 103 13.28 -11.17 5.87
N VAL A 104 13.69 -11.02 7.13
CA VAL A 104 15.03 -10.51 7.47
C VAL A 104 16.17 -11.45 7.03
N HIS A 105 15.89 -12.73 6.85
CA HIS A 105 16.90 -13.73 6.48
C HIS A 105 17.32 -13.61 5.01
N CYS A 106 16.35 -13.56 4.09
CA CYS A 106 16.62 -13.52 2.65
C CYS A 106 16.35 -12.16 2.00
N ALA A 107 15.95 -11.16 2.78
CA ALA A 107 15.60 -9.81 2.33
C ALA A 107 14.52 -9.76 1.23
N ARG A 108 13.61 -10.74 1.21
CA ARG A 108 12.48 -10.77 0.26
C ARG A 108 11.16 -10.48 0.94
N CYS A 109 10.31 -9.70 0.25
CA CYS A 109 8.91 -9.53 0.60
C CYS A 109 8.07 -10.67 0.02
N GLN A 110 7.01 -11.04 0.73
CA GLN A 110 6.04 -12.04 0.28
C GLN A 110 4.62 -11.67 0.75
N PRO A 111 3.59 -12.04 -0.03
CA PRO A 111 2.21 -11.95 0.43
C PRO A 111 1.99 -12.81 1.67
N ALA A 112 1.23 -12.28 2.62
CA ALA A 112 0.88 -12.95 3.85
C ALA A 112 -0.55 -12.58 4.28
N SER A 113 -1.18 -13.50 5.01
CA SER A 113 -2.39 -13.21 5.77
C SER A 113 -2.05 -12.45 7.06
N ALA A 114 -3.05 -12.18 7.89
CA ALA A 114 -2.89 -11.58 9.21
C ALA A 114 -2.22 -12.50 10.26
N ALA A 115 -1.78 -13.71 9.89
CA ALA A 115 -1.15 -14.66 10.81
C ALA A 115 0.13 -14.11 11.46
N GLU A 116 0.31 -14.40 12.75
CA GLU A 116 1.48 -13.99 13.53
C GLU A 116 2.73 -14.83 13.23
N VAL A 117 2.55 -16.02 12.65
CA VAL A 117 3.64 -16.92 12.25
C VAL A 117 3.38 -17.45 10.84
N LEU A 118 4.42 -17.52 10.02
CA LEU A 118 4.37 -18.09 8.67
C LEU A 118 5.72 -18.66 8.24
N THR A 119 5.74 -19.57 7.27
CA THR A 119 6.98 -20.04 6.65
C THR A 119 7.33 -19.17 5.45
N CYS A 120 8.57 -18.70 5.36
CA CYS A 120 9.01 -17.91 4.21
C CYS A 120 8.98 -18.75 2.93
N ALA A 121 8.23 -18.30 1.93
CA ALA A 121 8.10 -18.99 0.63
C ALA A 121 9.41 -19.00 -0.18
N HIS A 122 10.38 -18.15 0.18
CA HIS A 122 11.65 -18.02 -0.55
C HIS A 122 12.80 -18.80 0.08
N CYS A 123 12.90 -18.84 1.41
CA CYS A 123 14.00 -19.51 2.11
C CYS A 123 13.58 -20.63 3.04
N GLY A 124 12.28 -20.85 3.28
CA GLY A 124 11.79 -21.91 4.17
C GLY A 124 11.93 -21.62 5.67
N VAL A 125 12.51 -20.48 6.07
CA VAL A 125 12.62 -20.12 7.49
C VAL A 125 11.23 -19.83 8.06
N ARG A 126 10.94 -20.38 9.25
CA ARG A 126 9.73 -20.05 10.01
C ARG A 126 9.88 -18.68 10.64
N LEU A 127 8.95 -17.79 10.32
CA LEU A 127 8.96 -16.38 10.68
C LEU A 127 7.89 -16.05 11.71
N GLU A 128 8.27 -15.29 12.74
CA GLU A 128 7.35 -14.53 13.58
C GLU A 128 7.17 -13.12 12.98
N VAL A 129 5.93 -12.76 12.68
CA VAL A 129 5.55 -11.47 12.08
C VAL A 129 5.34 -10.44 13.17
N ARG A 130 6.24 -9.47 13.25
CA ARG A 130 6.14 -8.35 14.19
C ARG A 130 5.08 -7.36 13.73
N ARG A 131 4.47 -6.66 14.69
CA ARG A 131 3.52 -5.57 14.44
C ARG A 131 4.16 -4.32 13.83
N HIS A 132 5.49 -4.24 13.83
CA HIS A 132 6.22 -3.12 13.25
C HIS A 132 6.11 -3.14 11.72
N PHE A 133 5.52 -2.07 11.17
CA PHE A 133 5.29 -1.90 9.75
C PHE A 133 6.25 -0.89 9.14
N SER A 134 6.93 -1.26 8.06
CA SER A 134 7.82 -0.36 7.31
C SER A 134 7.09 0.22 6.11
N GLN A 135 6.81 1.53 6.14
CA GLN A 135 6.21 2.24 5.00
C GLN A 135 7.09 2.17 3.75
N ARG A 136 8.41 2.32 3.92
CA ARG A 136 9.39 2.24 2.83
C ARG A 136 9.36 0.90 2.10
N LEU A 137 9.17 -0.21 2.82
CA LEU A 137 9.10 -1.55 2.22
C LEU A 137 7.67 -1.97 1.88
N GLY A 138 6.67 -1.25 2.36
CA GLY A 138 5.27 -1.65 2.28
C GLY A 138 4.97 -2.96 3.02
N ALA A 139 5.75 -3.31 4.05
CA ALA A 139 5.74 -4.65 4.64
C ALA A 139 5.97 -4.67 6.15
N TYR A 140 5.43 -5.71 6.80
CA TYR A 140 5.69 -6.06 8.19
C TYR A 140 7.00 -6.84 8.32
N LEU A 141 7.67 -6.70 9.45
CA LEU A 141 8.93 -7.38 9.71
C LEU A 141 8.70 -8.85 10.11
N GLY A 142 9.21 -9.79 9.32
CA GLY A 142 9.26 -11.21 9.66
C GLY A 142 10.66 -11.61 10.13
N VAL A 143 10.77 -12.01 11.40
CA VAL A 143 12.02 -12.46 12.02
C VAL A 143 12.00 -13.97 12.25
N CYS A 144 13.16 -14.61 12.36
CA CYS A 144 13.22 -16.04 12.66
C CYS A 144 12.48 -16.34 13.97
N ALA A 145 11.50 -17.25 13.92
CA ALA A 145 10.66 -17.61 15.06
C ALA A 145 11.42 -18.44 16.11
N ASP A 146 12.38 -19.24 15.65
CA ASP A 146 13.24 -20.07 16.49
C ASP A 146 14.64 -20.10 15.86
N ALA A 147 15.59 -19.42 16.50
CA ALA A 147 16.95 -19.32 16.00
C ALA A 147 17.74 -20.63 16.10
N ASP A 148 17.36 -21.52 17.03
CA ASP A 148 17.97 -22.84 17.18
C ASP A 148 17.43 -23.81 16.11
N GLN A 149 16.19 -23.62 15.67
CA GLN A 149 15.53 -24.45 14.66
C GLN A 149 14.81 -23.63 13.57
N PRO A 150 15.56 -22.94 12.69
CA PRO A 150 14.99 -21.98 11.73
C PRO A 150 14.09 -22.62 10.67
N TYR A 151 14.33 -23.89 10.32
CA TYR A 151 13.62 -24.63 9.28
C TYR A 151 12.65 -25.69 9.83
N ALA A 152 12.40 -25.70 11.15
CA ALA A 152 11.61 -26.76 11.75
C ALA A 152 10.19 -26.82 11.18
N GLU A 153 9.76 -28.04 10.84
CA GLU A 153 8.40 -28.38 10.42
C GLU A 153 7.39 -27.86 11.45
N ALA A 154 6.27 -27.31 10.96
CA ALA A 154 5.21 -26.81 11.83
C ALA A 154 4.78 -27.93 12.78
N ARG A 155 5.08 -27.80 14.08
CA ARG A 155 4.66 -28.78 15.08
C ARG A 155 3.11 -28.78 15.10
N PRO A 156 2.46 -29.94 14.89
CA PRO A 156 1.00 -30.05 14.92
C PRO A 156 0.40 -29.70 16.28
#